data_AF-A0A5N5TDN3-F1
#
_entry.id   AF-A0A5N5TDN3-F1
#
_cell.length_a   1.000
_cell.length_b   1.000
_cell.length_c   1.000
_cell.angle_alpha   90.00
_cell.angle_beta   90.00
_cell.angle_gamma   90.00
#
_symmetry.space_group_name_H-M   'P 1'
#
loop_
_entity.id
_entity.type
_entity.pdbx_description
1 polymer ?
#
loop_
_entity_poly.entity_id
_entity_poly.type
_entity_poly.pdbx_seq_one_letter_code
_entity_poly.pdbx_strand_id
1 'polypeptide(L)'
;MLAINIEFQISYTTPPERGRSSMYCTDVAKMCAFPVIHVNGDVPESVAKAARLAVAYNRKFRRDVFVDLCCWRRWGHNELDDPRFTNPGMYKIIDNKMSVPDSYAKRLVEEKIWTEEEKNAVSKTANDYLNKRLAATDQYKPQSYHLMKHWGEMKEAPNSIETWDTGVDVMLLKYLGAKSVVVPDNFVLYPHLQKTFVAARLARLSSGEGLDWATGEALAMASLLHQGYDVRISGEDVGRGTFSQRHCMLVDQESDEIYIPLNHMTENQTSFLEVANSTLSEEGVLGFEYGVSIESPKILCIWEAQFGDFFNTAQPIFDTFLSAAEEKWLLQSGLTVILPHGYDGAGPEHSSCRMERFLQMSNSSETRPDSERVNWNIVFPTTAAQIFHALRRQMIRNYRKPLIVIGPKSILRLPAAFSPLEDMKPGTYFLPVIGDSEVKPEEVRKIVFLSGKHYYFLKTEREKLGIKDTALVRLESLCPFPTREINEVLKKYPKAKTFIWSQEEHRNMGAWSFVAPRFRNLCGTQLMIDMFEIINNDYEVKIF
;
A
#
# COMPACT_ATOMS: atom_id res chain seq x y z
N MET A 1 18.08 -10.19 -10.59
CA MET A 1 18.36 -8.87 -11.19
C MET A 1 19.68 -8.88 -11.97
N LEU A 2 19.87 -7.94 -12.91
CA LEU A 2 21.18 -7.58 -13.43
C LEU A 2 21.45 -6.15 -12.94
N ALA A 3 22.42 -5.99 -12.05
CA ALA A 3 22.71 -4.72 -11.39
C ALA A 3 23.92 -4.06 -12.07
N ILE A 4 23.79 -2.79 -12.47
CA ILE A 4 24.91 -2.01 -13.00
C ILE A 4 25.14 -0.85 -12.04
N ASN A 5 26.30 -0.84 -11.40
CA ASN A 5 26.75 0.27 -10.59
C ASN A 5 27.64 1.19 -11.43
N ILE A 6 27.31 2.47 -11.47
CA ILE A 6 28.13 3.49 -12.15
C ILE A 6 29.02 4.13 -11.09
N GLU A 7 30.25 3.62 -10.95
CA GLU A 7 31.20 4.07 -9.94
C GLU A 7 32.03 5.24 -10.50
N PHE A 8 31.57 6.46 -10.22
CA PHE A 8 32.29 7.69 -10.58
C PHE A 8 33.48 8.00 -9.67
N GLN A 9 33.69 7.22 -8.61
CA GLN A 9 34.62 7.44 -7.51
C GLN A 9 34.31 8.71 -6.70
N ILE A 10 33.06 9.17 -6.71
CA ILE A 10 32.61 10.33 -5.93
C ILE A 10 31.07 10.36 -5.85
N SER A 11 30.52 10.74 -4.69
CA SER A 11 29.09 11.05 -4.53
C SER A 11 28.93 12.47 -3.98
N TYR A 12 28.26 13.34 -4.74
CA TYR A 12 28.28 14.78 -4.50
C TYR A 12 29.74 15.30 -4.43
N THR A 13 30.26 15.55 -3.23
CA THR A 13 31.64 15.97 -2.92
C THR A 13 32.43 14.89 -2.14
N THR A 14 31.74 13.84 -1.68
CA THR A 14 32.31 12.80 -0.81
C THR A 14 33.02 11.73 -1.63
N PRO A 15 34.34 11.52 -1.41
CA PRO A 15 35.11 10.49 -2.11
C PRO A 15 34.87 9.09 -1.50
N PRO A 16 35.30 8.01 -2.19
CA PRO A 16 34.93 6.63 -1.85
C PRO A 16 35.43 6.20 -0.48
N GLU A 17 36.61 6.66 -0.07
CA GLU A 17 37.20 6.39 1.25
C GLU A 17 36.39 6.96 2.43
N ARG A 18 35.42 7.83 2.16
CA ARG A 18 34.47 8.38 3.15
C ARG A 18 33.03 7.95 2.92
N GLY A 19 32.74 7.27 1.80
CA GLY A 19 31.39 6.82 1.45
C GLY A 19 31.08 5.37 1.83
N ARG A 20 32.10 4.57 2.19
CA ARG A 20 31.97 3.15 2.51
C ARG A 20 33.09 2.67 3.43
N SER A 21 32.88 1.53 4.09
CA SER A 21 33.85 0.88 4.99
C SER A 21 34.53 -0.36 4.39
N SER A 22 34.45 -0.53 3.08
CA SER A 22 35.07 -1.63 2.34
C SER A 22 35.68 -1.14 1.03
N MET A 23 36.43 -2.00 0.34
CA MET A 23 37.18 -1.62 -0.86
C MET A 23 36.25 -1.25 -2.02
N TYR A 24 35.23 -2.07 -2.28
CA TYR A 24 34.33 -1.90 -3.42
C TYR A 24 32.93 -1.47 -2.98
N CYS A 25 32.32 -0.55 -3.72
CA CYS A 25 30.91 -0.15 -3.52
C CYS A 25 29.93 -1.32 -3.67
N THR A 26 30.28 -2.30 -4.50
CA THR A 26 29.49 -3.52 -4.72
C THR A 26 29.71 -4.61 -3.68
N ASP A 27 30.50 -4.38 -2.62
CA ASP A 27 30.71 -5.38 -1.56
C ASP A 27 29.40 -5.76 -0.84
N VAL A 28 28.37 -4.91 -0.91
CA VAL A 28 27.00 -5.25 -0.46
C VAL A 28 26.46 -6.52 -1.12
N ALA A 29 26.84 -6.81 -2.38
CA ALA A 29 26.42 -8.00 -3.11
C ALA A 29 26.94 -9.31 -2.46
N LYS A 30 28.01 -9.23 -1.66
CA LYS A 30 28.60 -10.39 -0.99
C LYS A 30 27.70 -10.96 0.11
N MET A 31 26.75 -10.17 0.65
CA MET A 31 25.81 -10.67 1.67
C MET A 31 24.99 -11.86 1.17
N CYS A 32 24.73 -11.94 -0.15
CA CYS A 32 24.02 -13.04 -0.79
C CYS A 32 24.93 -13.89 -1.71
N ALA A 33 26.25 -13.71 -1.61
CA ALA A 33 27.25 -14.34 -2.46
C ALA A 33 27.00 -14.14 -3.97
N PHE A 34 26.51 -12.96 -4.37
CA PHE A 34 26.33 -12.64 -5.78
C PHE A 34 27.68 -12.30 -6.44
N PRO A 35 27.95 -12.78 -7.67
CA PRO A 35 29.16 -12.43 -8.39
C PRO A 35 29.19 -10.96 -8.76
N VAL A 36 30.39 -10.40 -8.74
CA VAL A 36 30.69 -9.02 -9.12
C VAL A 36 31.71 -9.02 -10.25
N ILE A 37 31.44 -8.25 -11.29
CA ILE A 37 32.36 -8.02 -12.42
C ILE A 37 32.78 -6.55 -12.36
N HIS A 38 34.04 -6.29 -12.02
CA HIS A 38 34.61 -4.95 -12.11
C HIS A 38 35.16 -4.71 -13.51
N VAL A 39 34.82 -3.57 -14.11
CA VAL A 39 35.25 -3.24 -15.46
C VAL A 39 35.60 -1.76 -15.61
N ASN A 40 36.72 -1.49 -16.28
CA ASN A 40 37.16 -0.13 -16.56
C ASN A 40 36.31 0.48 -17.68
N GLY A 41 35.57 1.54 -17.37
CA GLY A 41 34.73 2.28 -18.31
C GLY A 41 35.48 2.99 -19.43
N ASP A 42 36.79 3.26 -19.27
CA ASP A 42 37.64 3.81 -20.33
C ASP A 42 37.91 2.78 -21.46
N VAL A 43 37.49 1.51 -21.30
CA VAL A 43 37.68 0.43 -22.29
C VAL A 43 36.32 -0.16 -22.71
N PRO A 44 35.60 0.46 -23.67
CA PRO A 44 34.23 0.08 -24.05
C PRO A 44 34.06 -1.40 -24.45
N GLU A 45 35.04 -1.99 -25.11
CA GLU A 45 35.00 -3.41 -25.49
C GLU A 45 35.02 -4.36 -24.29
N SER A 46 35.73 -4.00 -23.22
CA SER A 46 35.71 -4.76 -21.97
C SER A 46 34.36 -4.62 -21.27
N VAL A 47 33.76 -3.43 -21.31
CA VAL A 47 32.39 -3.20 -20.80
C VAL A 47 31.39 -4.08 -21.54
N ALA A 48 31.48 -4.16 -22.87
CA ALA A 48 30.63 -5.05 -23.66
C ALA A 48 30.82 -6.53 -23.30
N LYS A 49 32.07 -6.97 -23.03
CA LYS A 49 32.36 -8.34 -22.54
C LYS A 49 31.77 -8.59 -21.15
N ALA A 50 31.92 -7.64 -20.23
CA ALA A 50 31.35 -7.72 -18.88
C ALA A 50 29.82 -7.82 -18.92
N ALA A 51 29.16 -7.01 -19.75
CA ALA A 51 27.71 -7.06 -19.95
C ALA A 51 27.26 -8.42 -20.50
N ARG A 52 27.95 -8.96 -21.52
CA ARG A 52 27.66 -10.30 -22.06
C ARG A 52 27.81 -11.39 -21.01
N LEU A 53 28.88 -11.33 -20.21
CA LEU A 53 29.12 -12.28 -19.13
C LEU A 53 28.03 -12.21 -18.06
N ALA A 54 27.65 -11.00 -17.62
CA ALA A 54 26.60 -10.79 -16.64
C ALA A 54 25.24 -11.34 -17.15
N VAL A 55 24.87 -11.02 -18.38
CA VAL A 55 23.63 -11.55 -18.99
C VAL A 55 23.68 -13.08 -19.08
N ALA A 56 24.79 -13.65 -19.55
CA ALA A 56 24.96 -15.10 -19.64
C ALA A 56 24.84 -15.79 -18.27
N TYR A 57 25.47 -15.23 -17.22
CA TYR A 57 25.34 -15.72 -15.85
C TYR A 57 23.89 -15.67 -15.38
N ASN A 58 23.23 -14.50 -15.51
CA ASN A 58 21.85 -14.33 -15.07
C ASN A 58 20.89 -15.29 -15.80
N ARG A 59 21.05 -15.49 -17.11
CA ARG A 59 20.23 -16.43 -17.88
C ARG A 59 20.47 -17.89 -17.50
N LYS A 60 21.73 -18.27 -17.25
CA LYS A 60 22.12 -19.64 -16.87
C LYS A 60 21.69 -20.01 -15.46
N PHE A 61 21.92 -19.13 -14.49
CA PHE A 61 21.75 -19.45 -13.07
C PHE A 61 20.50 -18.82 -12.44
N ARG A 62 19.85 -17.87 -13.11
CA ARG A 62 18.68 -17.12 -12.59
C ARG A 62 18.95 -16.44 -11.25
N ARG A 63 20.20 -16.05 -11.00
CA ARG A 63 20.64 -15.29 -9.82
C ARG A 63 21.13 -13.91 -10.20
N ASP A 64 21.25 -13.07 -9.19
CA ASP A 64 21.71 -11.70 -9.32
C ASP A 64 23.20 -11.67 -9.65
N VAL A 65 23.59 -10.64 -10.40
CA VAL A 65 24.97 -10.37 -10.80
C VAL A 65 25.17 -8.86 -10.88
N PHE A 66 26.30 -8.40 -10.37
CA PHE A 66 26.66 -7.00 -10.33
C PHE A 66 27.77 -6.72 -11.34
N VAL A 67 27.61 -5.64 -12.09
CA VAL A 67 28.67 -5.04 -12.92
C VAL A 67 29.04 -3.72 -12.27
N ASP A 68 30.26 -3.63 -11.77
CA ASP A 68 30.84 -2.39 -11.26
C ASP A 68 31.58 -1.69 -12.41
N LEU A 69 30.93 -0.69 -13.00
CA LEU A 69 31.47 0.11 -14.08
C LEU A 69 32.27 1.28 -13.49
N CYS A 70 33.59 1.05 -13.32
CA CYS A 70 34.50 2.06 -12.81
C CYS A 70 34.72 3.14 -13.86
N CYS A 71 34.26 4.35 -13.59
CA CYS A 71 34.33 5.51 -14.48
C CYS A 71 34.68 6.77 -13.69
N TRP A 72 34.36 7.93 -14.25
CA TRP A 72 34.65 9.25 -13.68
C TRP A 72 33.58 10.25 -14.13
N ARG A 73 33.33 11.29 -13.33
CA ARG A 73 32.34 12.33 -13.62
C ARG A 73 33.04 13.57 -14.19
N ARG A 74 32.72 13.94 -15.44
CA ARG A 74 33.38 15.06 -16.14
C ARG A 74 33.20 16.41 -15.43
N TRP A 75 31.98 16.67 -14.95
CA TRP A 75 31.59 17.92 -14.30
C TRP A 75 31.31 17.70 -12.81
N GLY A 76 30.81 18.73 -12.11
CA GLY A 76 30.34 18.63 -10.73
C GLY A 76 29.16 17.67 -10.56
N HIS A 77 28.55 17.65 -9.37
CA HIS A 77 27.39 16.78 -9.14
C HIS A 77 26.22 17.13 -10.07
N ASN A 78 26.10 18.42 -10.38
CA ASN A 78 25.36 18.97 -11.51
C ASN A 78 26.31 19.84 -12.33
N GLU A 79 25.91 20.24 -13.54
CA GLU A 79 26.76 20.95 -14.49
C GLU A 79 27.15 22.37 -14.04
N LEU A 80 26.46 22.92 -13.04
CA LEU A 80 26.71 24.26 -12.50
C LEU A 80 27.59 24.24 -11.24
N ASP A 81 27.87 23.06 -10.68
CA ASP A 81 28.67 22.87 -9.48
C ASP A 81 30.16 22.75 -9.85
N ASP A 82 31.05 23.46 -9.13
CA ASP A 82 32.49 23.36 -9.32
C ASP A 82 33.11 22.37 -8.31
N PRO A 83 33.47 21.16 -8.76
CA PRO A 83 33.95 20.11 -7.86
C PRO A 83 35.39 20.33 -7.39
N ARG A 84 36.12 21.30 -7.98
CA ARG A 84 37.52 21.59 -7.63
C ARG A 84 37.66 22.13 -6.21
N PHE A 85 36.59 22.64 -5.60
CA PHE A 85 36.59 23.09 -4.21
C PHE A 85 36.86 21.97 -3.20
N THR A 86 36.46 20.74 -3.52
CA THR A 86 36.52 19.61 -2.57
C THR A 86 37.33 18.43 -3.10
N ASN A 87 37.44 18.26 -4.42
CA ASN A 87 38.17 17.15 -5.04
C ASN A 87 39.23 17.59 -6.08
N PRO A 88 40.09 18.60 -5.79
CA PRO A 88 40.99 19.20 -6.79
C PRO A 88 41.98 18.20 -7.40
N GLY A 89 42.50 17.24 -6.63
CA GLY A 89 43.44 16.24 -7.13
C GLY A 89 42.84 15.32 -8.19
N MET A 90 41.61 14.86 -7.96
CA MET A 90 40.84 14.04 -8.90
C MET A 90 40.55 14.83 -10.19
N TYR A 91 40.05 16.06 -10.05
CA TYR A 91 39.67 16.86 -11.21
C TYR A 91 40.88 17.36 -12.01
N LYS A 92 42.06 17.52 -11.40
CA LYS A 92 43.31 17.75 -12.15
C LYS A 92 43.62 16.59 -13.11
N ILE A 93 43.30 15.34 -12.76
CA ILE A 93 43.47 14.19 -13.65
C ILE A 93 42.41 14.19 -14.73
N ILE A 94 41.14 14.40 -14.35
CA ILE A 94 39.99 14.40 -15.26
C ILE A 94 40.10 15.52 -16.32
N ASP A 95 40.50 16.72 -15.92
CA ASP A 95 40.65 17.89 -16.80
C ASP A 95 41.71 17.65 -17.89
N ASN A 96 42.74 16.84 -17.59
CA ASN A 96 43.81 16.46 -18.53
C ASN A 96 43.52 15.18 -19.33
N LYS A 97 42.35 14.56 -19.14
CA LYS A 97 41.95 13.33 -19.83
C LYS A 97 41.08 13.62 -21.05
N MET A 98 41.30 12.85 -22.11
CA MET A 98 40.37 12.77 -23.25
C MET A 98 39.08 12.07 -22.81
N SER A 99 37.94 12.46 -23.40
CA SER A 99 36.68 11.76 -23.14
C SER A 99 36.76 10.29 -23.60
N VAL A 100 35.98 9.41 -22.97
CA VAL A 100 35.94 7.99 -23.37
C VAL A 100 35.55 7.83 -24.85
N PRO A 101 34.50 8.51 -25.37
CA PRO A 101 34.15 8.42 -26.79
C PRO A 101 35.28 8.88 -27.72
N ASP A 102 35.92 10.01 -27.43
CA ASP A 102 37.00 10.55 -28.29
C ASP A 102 38.22 9.65 -28.28
N SER A 103 38.59 9.11 -27.10
CA SER A 103 39.71 8.20 -26.95
C SER A 103 39.47 6.89 -27.71
N TYR A 104 38.26 6.34 -27.67
CA TYR A 104 37.92 5.12 -28.40
C TYR A 104 37.86 5.38 -29.91
N ALA A 105 37.21 6.45 -30.35
CA ALA A 105 37.15 6.82 -31.76
C ALA A 105 38.54 7.08 -32.36
N LYS A 106 39.41 7.77 -31.62
CA LYS A 106 40.82 7.96 -32.00
C LYS A 106 41.52 6.61 -32.23
N ARG A 107 41.34 5.65 -31.31
CA ARG A 107 41.91 4.31 -31.47
C ARG A 107 41.38 3.60 -32.71
N LEU A 108 40.07 3.65 -32.98
CA LEU A 108 39.48 3.04 -34.18
C LEU A 108 40.04 3.63 -35.49
N VAL A 109 40.30 4.93 -35.51
CA VAL A 109 40.96 5.60 -36.65
C VAL A 109 42.42 5.16 -36.78
N GLU A 110 43.16 5.08 -35.68
CA GLU A 110 44.55 4.59 -35.65
C GLU A 110 44.65 3.13 -36.10
N GLU A 111 43.69 2.30 -35.71
CA GLU A 111 43.53 0.89 -36.14
C GLU A 111 43.00 0.75 -37.57
N LYS A 112 42.68 1.87 -38.26
CA LYS A 112 42.12 1.93 -39.61
C LYS A 112 40.79 1.19 -39.76
N ILE A 113 40.05 1.04 -38.66
CA ILE A 113 38.69 0.52 -38.66
C ILE A 113 37.72 1.63 -39.12
N TRP A 114 37.98 2.87 -38.70
CA TRP A 114 37.25 4.06 -39.11
C TRP A 114 38.14 5.06 -39.84
N THR A 115 37.53 5.95 -40.63
CA THR A 115 38.17 7.18 -41.12
C THR A 115 37.85 8.38 -40.22
N GLU A 116 38.62 9.47 -40.38
CA GLU A 116 38.36 10.72 -39.65
C GLU A 116 37.03 11.35 -40.10
N GLU A 117 36.62 11.16 -41.36
CA GLU A 117 35.30 11.59 -41.83
C GLU A 117 34.16 10.84 -41.14
N GLU A 118 34.29 9.51 -40.99
CA GLU A 118 33.29 8.67 -40.30
C GLU A 118 33.13 9.09 -38.84
N LYS A 119 34.25 9.31 -38.14
CA LYS A 119 34.26 9.82 -36.75
C LYS A 119 33.50 11.15 -36.64
N ASN A 120 33.78 12.12 -37.52
CA ASN A 120 33.13 13.43 -37.49
C ASN A 120 31.64 13.37 -37.90
N ALA A 121 31.28 12.45 -38.80
CA ALA A 121 29.92 12.26 -39.25
C ALA A 121 28.98 11.80 -38.12
N VAL A 122 29.46 11.00 -37.17
CA VAL A 122 28.65 10.54 -36.02
C VAL A 122 28.16 11.72 -35.18
N SER A 123 29.07 12.59 -34.74
CA SER A 123 28.72 13.77 -33.94
C SER A 123 27.83 14.74 -34.70
N LYS A 124 28.10 14.96 -35.99
CA LYS A 124 27.26 15.81 -36.84
C LYS A 124 25.83 15.26 -36.94
N THR A 125 25.69 13.96 -37.21
CA THR A 125 24.38 13.30 -37.35
C THR A 125 23.57 13.39 -36.06
N ALA A 126 24.19 13.17 -34.90
CA ALA A 126 23.53 13.30 -33.60
C ALA A 126 23.07 14.74 -33.33
N ASN A 127 23.92 15.74 -33.59
CA ASN A 127 23.58 17.14 -33.43
C ASN A 127 22.47 17.60 -34.38
N ASP A 128 22.55 17.21 -35.66
CA ASP A 128 21.52 17.52 -36.66
C ASP A 128 20.17 16.92 -36.26
N TYR A 129 20.17 15.69 -35.74
CA TYR A 129 18.97 15.05 -35.19
C TYR A 129 18.38 15.84 -34.00
N LEU A 130 19.20 16.19 -33.01
CA LEU A 130 18.74 16.94 -31.84
C LEU A 130 18.24 18.34 -32.21
N ASN A 131 18.94 19.05 -33.09
CA ASN A 131 18.53 20.36 -33.60
C ASN A 131 17.20 20.28 -34.36
N LYS A 132 17.00 19.24 -35.17
CA LYS A 132 15.72 18.99 -35.85
C LYS A 132 14.59 18.73 -34.86
N ARG A 133 14.85 18.00 -33.77
CA ARG A 133 13.85 17.75 -32.72
C ARG A 133 13.53 19.02 -31.92
N LEU A 134 14.54 19.81 -31.59
CA LEU A 134 14.38 21.11 -30.94
C LEU A 134 13.55 22.07 -31.80
N ALA A 135 13.81 22.13 -33.11
CA ALA A 135 13.01 22.95 -34.03
C ALA A 135 11.55 22.50 -34.16
N ALA A 136 11.25 21.24 -33.79
CA ALA A 136 9.91 20.66 -33.89
C ALA A 136 9.11 20.71 -32.57
N THR A 137 9.64 21.33 -31.51
CA THR A 137 8.98 21.33 -30.19
C THR A 137 7.63 22.03 -30.20
N ASP A 138 7.48 23.09 -30.99
CA ASP A 138 6.22 23.86 -31.06
C ASP A 138 5.04 23.04 -31.62
N GLN A 139 5.33 21.98 -32.38
CA GLN A 139 4.30 21.08 -32.92
C GLN A 139 4.15 19.80 -32.09
N TYR A 140 5.01 19.56 -31.09
CA TYR A 140 4.96 18.34 -30.28
C TYR A 140 3.84 18.41 -29.25
N LYS A 141 3.06 17.33 -29.15
CA LYS A 141 2.04 17.14 -28.11
C LYS A 141 2.42 15.92 -27.26
N PRO A 142 2.56 16.07 -25.93
CA PRO A 142 2.78 14.94 -25.05
C PRO A 142 1.67 13.90 -25.18
N GLN A 143 2.07 12.62 -25.18
CA GLN A 143 1.13 11.50 -25.15
C GLN A 143 1.18 10.83 -23.78
N SER A 144 0.02 10.43 -23.29
CA SER A 144 -0.12 9.73 -22.02
C SER A 144 -0.34 8.24 -22.28
N TYR A 145 0.51 7.40 -21.69
CA TYR A 145 0.54 5.95 -21.97
C TYR A 145 0.12 5.08 -20.77
N HIS A 146 -0.20 5.69 -19.63
CA HIS A 146 -0.41 5.00 -18.36
C HIS A 146 -1.62 4.04 -18.34
N LEU A 147 -2.66 4.30 -19.14
CA LEU A 147 -3.84 3.42 -19.30
C LEU A 147 -3.83 2.64 -20.62
N MET A 148 -2.64 2.36 -21.17
CA MET A 148 -2.51 1.52 -22.36
C MET A 148 -2.18 0.06 -22.00
N LYS A 149 -2.20 -0.83 -23.00
CA LYS A 149 -1.88 -2.26 -22.85
C LYS A 149 -2.77 -2.93 -21.80
N HIS A 150 -2.19 -3.48 -20.73
CA HIS A 150 -2.90 -4.21 -19.68
C HIS A 150 -3.92 -3.35 -18.93
N TRP A 151 -3.78 -2.02 -18.96
CA TRP A 151 -4.66 -1.07 -18.31
C TRP A 151 -5.76 -0.48 -19.23
N GLY A 152 -5.92 -0.99 -20.46
CA GLY A 152 -6.80 -0.41 -21.48
C GLY A 152 -8.29 -0.32 -21.14
N GLU A 153 -8.77 -1.08 -20.16
CA GLU A 153 -10.17 -1.04 -19.68
C GLU A 153 -10.36 -0.08 -18.50
N MET A 154 -9.27 0.40 -17.89
CA MET A 154 -9.30 1.31 -16.75
C MET A 154 -9.47 2.76 -17.19
N LYS A 155 -9.97 3.59 -16.28
CA LYS A 155 -10.24 5.02 -16.47
C LYS A 155 -9.55 5.84 -15.40
N GLU A 156 -9.49 7.15 -15.62
CA GLU A 156 -9.18 8.09 -14.54
C GLU A 156 -10.31 8.14 -13.52
N ALA A 157 -9.97 8.33 -12.25
CA ALA A 157 -10.95 8.50 -11.19
C ALA A 157 -11.78 9.79 -11.41
N PRO A 158 -13.10 9.76 -11.16
CA PRO A 158 -14.00 10.88 -11.40
C PRO A 158 -13.89 11.99 -10.35
N ASN A 159 -14.39 13.18 -10.69
CA ASN A 159 -14.50 14.34 -9.77
C ASN A 159 -15.74 14.26 -8.84
N SER A 160 -16.28 13.07 -8.63
CA SER A 160 -17.40 12.77 -7.73
C SER A 160 -17.04 11.59 -6.84
N ILE A 161 -17.75 11.42 -5.72
CA ILE A 161 -17.74 10.18 -4.94
C ILE A 161 -18.71 9.20 -5.61
N GLU A 162 -18.26 7.97 -5.85
CA GLU A 162 -19.08 6.92 -6.45
C GLU A 162 -19.28 5.74 -5.51
N THR A 163 -20.50 5.21 -5.52
CA THR A 163 -20.85 3.97 -4.82
C THR A 163 -20.84 2.82 -5.82
N TRP A 164 -20.20 1.71 -5.43
CA TRP A 164 -20.09 0.52 -6.25
C TRP A 164 -20.77 -0.65 -5.53
N ASP A 165 -21.71 -1.30 -6.22
CA ASP A 165 -22.30 -2.54 -5.74
C ASP A 165 -21.18 -3.60 -5.65
N THR A 166 -20.89 -3.99 -4.43
CA THR A 166 -19.82 -4.95 -4.12
C THR A 166 -20.40 -6.19 -3.48
N GLY A 167 -21.72 -6.32 -3.43
CA GLY A 167 -22.42 -7.49 -2.96
C GLY A 167 -22.18 -8.72 -3.82
N VAL A 168 -22.40 -9.90 -3.24
CA VAL A 168 -22.28 -11.20 -3.92
C VAL A 168 -23.44 -12.07 -3.47
N ASP A 169 -23.91 -12.95 -4.37
CA ASP A 169 -24.94 -13.92 -4.04
C ASP A 169 -24.62 -14.68 -2.73
N VAL A 170 -25.59 -14.73 -1.81
CA VAL A 170 -25.39 -15.27 -0.46
C VAL A 170 -25.08 -16.77 -0.50
N MET A 171 -25.67 -17.52 -1.43
CA MET A 171 -25.41 -18.95 -1.55
C MET A 171 -24.01 -19.20 -2.09
N LEU A 172 -23.55 -18.39 -3.04
CA LEU A 172 -22.17 -18.39 -3.51
C LEU A 172 -21.21 -18.04 -2.37
N LEU A 173 -21.50 -17.03 -1.55
CA LEU A 173 -20.67 -16.70 -0.38
C LEU A 173 -20.59 -17.86 0.63
N LYS A 174 -21.70 -18.55 0.91
CA LYS A 174 -21.68 -19.75 1.77
C LYS A 174 -20.80 -20.85 1.20
N TYR A 175 -20.90 -21.11 -0.10
CA TYR A 175 -20.07 -22.09 -0.79
C TYR A 175 -18.58 -21.74 -0.71
N LEU A 176 -18.21 -20.52 -1.10
CA LEU A 176 -16.83 -20.04 -1.11
C LEU A 176 -16.24 -19.98 0.31
N GLY A 177 -17.02 -19.51 1.28
CA GLY A 177 -16.62 -19.48 2.69
C GLY A 177 -16.35 -20.87 3.24
N ALA A 178 -17.16 -21.87 2.89
CA ALA A 178 -16.93 -23.25 3.28
C ALA A 178 -15.64 -23.80 2.65
N LYS A 179 -15.43 -23.53 1.35
CA LYS A 179 -14.19 -23.91 0.64
C LYS A 179 -12.93 -23.29 1.24
N SER A 180 -13.01 -22.12 1.87
CA SER A 180 -11.87 -21.45 2.51
C SER A 180 -11.23 -22.22 3.67
N VAL A 181 -11.87 -23.30 4.15
CA VAL A 181 -11.39 -24.10 5.30
C VAL A 181 -11.40 -25.61 5.01
N VAL A 182 -11.65 -26.02 3.77
CA VAL A 182 -11.58 -27.43 3.37
C VAL A 182 -10.12 -27.81 3.13
N VAL A 183 -9.71 -28.95 3.67
CA VAL A 183 -8.39 -29.56 3.44
C VAL A 183 -8.56 -30.94 2.78
N PRO A 184 -7.53 -31.48 2.08
CA PRO A 184 -7.55 -32.84 1.55
C PRO A 184 -7.70 -33.91 2.64
N ASP A 185 -8.21 -35.09 2.30
CA ASP A 185 -8.45 -36.19 3.27
C ASP A 185 -7.17 -36.68 3.96
N ASN A 186 -6.02 -36.59 3.28
CA ASN A 186 -4.72 -36.97 3.80
C ASN A 186 -3.99 -35.85 4.55
N PHE A 187 -4.62 -34.69 4.74
CA PHE A 187 -4.03 -33.54 5.40
C PHE A 187 -4.35 -33.54 6.91
N VAL A 188 -3.31 -33.57 7.74
CA VAL A 188 -3.42 -33.58 9.20
C VAL A 188 -3.44 -32.15 9.73
N LEU A 189 -4.65 -31.58 9.87
CA LEU A 189 -4.83 -30.26 10.45
C LEU A 189 -4.66 -30.29 11.98
N TYR A 190 -4.04 -29.26 12.55
CA TYR A 190 -3.94 -29.09 14.00
C TYR A 190 -5.33 -29.17 14.69
N PRO A 191 -5.56 -30.08 15.66
CA PRO A 191 -6.90 -30.34 16.21
C PRO A 191 -7.59 -29.12 16.82
N HIS A 192 -6.83 -28.22 17.44
CA HIS A 192 -7.41 -26.99 17.99
C HIS A 192 -7.96 -26.11 16.88
N LEU A 193 -7.25 -25.98 15.75
CA LEU A 193 -7.66 -25.17 14.61
C LEU A 193 -8.92 -25.74 13.94
N GLN A 194 -9.00 -27.07 13.80
CA GLN A 194 -10.22 -27.74 13.34
C GLN A 194 -11.43 -27.38 14.22
N LYS A 195 -11.25 -27.39 15.55
CA LYS A 195 -12.33 -27.14 16.51
C LYS A 195 -12.72 -25.66 16.62
N THR A 196 -11.77 -24.74 16.65
CA THR A 196 -12.03 -23.34 16.99
C THR A 196 -12.14 -22.42 15.79
N PHE A 197 -11.52 -22.78 14.66
CA PHE A 197 -11.53 -21.95 13.45
C PHE A 197 -12.41 -22.57 12.36
N VAL A 198 -12.13 -23.81 11.95
CA VAL A 198 -12.87 -24.49 10.85
C VAL A 198 -14.34 -24.68 11.24
N ALA A 199 -14.60 -25.34 12.37
CA ALA A 199 -15.97 -25.60 12.81
C ALA A 199 -16.75 -24.30 13.10
N ALA A 200 -16.09 -23.28 13.66
CA ALA A 200 -16.72 -21.99 13.93
C ALA A 200 -17.10 -21.24 12.64
N ARG A 201 -16.20 -21.21 11.64
CA ARG A 201 -16.50 -20.60 10.34
C ARG A 201 -17.64 -21.33 9.63
N LEU A 202 -17.63 -22.66 9.60
CA LEU A 202 -18.71 -23.45 9.00
C LEU A 202 -20.06 -23.22 9.70
N ALA A 203 -20.09 -23.15 11.03
CA ALA A 203 -21.30 -22.86 11.79
C ALA A 203 -21.89 -21.48 11.46
N ARG A 204 -21.04 -20.44 11.42
CA ARG A 204 -21.44 -19.06 11.08
C ARG A 204 -21.94 -18.94 9.64
N LEU A 205 -21.30 -19.62 8.70
CA LEU A 205 -21.76 -19.65 7.31
C LEU A 205 -23.09 -20.38 7.15
N SER A 206 -23.28 -21.47 7.91
CA SER A 206 -24.54 -22.21 7.92
C SER A 206 -25.68 -21.36 8.45
N SER A 207 -25.50 -20.72 9.62
CA SER A 207 -26.50 -19.82 10.21
C SER A 207 -26.72 -18.56 9.37
N GLY A 208 -25.69 -18.08 8.69
CA GLY A 208 -25.68 -16.79 7.99
C GLY A 208 -25.53 -15.59 8.92
N GLU A 209 -25.20 -15.83 10.19
CA GLU A 209 -25.15 -14.85 11.26
C GLU A 209 -23.81 -14.90 11.98
N GLY A 210 -23.35 -13.76 12.49
CA GLY A 210 -22.18 -13.70 13.34
C GLY A 210 -20.85 -13.97 12.63
N LEU A 211 -20.70 -13.52 11.38
CA LEU A 211 -19.45 -13.62 10.64
C LEU A 211 -18.40 -12.67 11.22
N ASP A 212 -17.25 -13.21 11.59
CA ASP A 212 -16.13 -12.43 12.11
C ASP A 212 -15.31 -11.79 10.99
N TRP A 213 -14.38 -10.90 11.38
CA TRP A 213 -13.53 -10.16 10.45
C TRP A 213 -12.81 -11.06 9.45
N ALA A 214 -12.17 -12.12 9.93
CA ALA A 214 -11.42 -13.04 9.09
C ALA A 214 -12.32 -13.80 8.10
N THR A 215 -13.58 -14.07 8.46
CA THR A 215 -14.55 -14.65 7.53
C THR A 215 -14.95 -13.62 6.46
N GLY A 216 -15.20 -12.35 6.84
CA GLY A 216 -15.45 -11.28 5.86
C GLY A 216 -14.31 -11.07 4.87
N GLU A 217 -13.06 -11.07 5.37
CA GLU A 217 -11.85 -10.99 4.54
C GLU A 217 -11.74 -12.18 3.58
N ALA A 218 -11.91 -13.42 4.09
CA ALA A 218 -11.88 -14.63 3.27
C ALA A 218 -12.95 -14.63 2.18
N LEU A 219 -14.17 -14.18 2.50
CA LEU A 219 -15.26 -14.09 1.52
C LEU A 219 -14.98 -13.05 0.43
N ALA A 220 -14.33 -11.93 0.76
CA ALA A 220 -13.94 -10.93 -0.23
C ALA A 220 -12.88 -11.49 -1.19
N MET A 221 -11.83 -12.10 -0.65
CA MET A 221 -10.79 -12.73 -1.48
C MET A 221 -11.36 -13.86 -2.33
N ALA A 222 -12.14 -14.78 -1.73
CA ALA A 222 -12.73 -15.91 -2.43
C ALA A 222 -13.66 -15.50 -3.57
N SER A 223 -14.50 -14.49 -3.35
CA SER A 223 -15.41 -13.98 -4.38
C SER A 223 -14.68 -13.28 -5.53
N LEU A 224 -13.58 -12.57 -5.25
CA LEU A 224 -12.74 -11.96 -6.30
C LEU A 224 -12.01 -13.02 -7.13
N LEU A 225 -11.44 -14.05 -6.48
CA LEU A 225 -10.83 -15.19 -7.15
C LEU A 225 -11.84 -15.90 -8.07
N HIS A 226 -13.07 -16.11 -7.59
CA HIS A 226 -14.14 -16.68 -8.39
C HIS A 226 -14.53 -15.80 -9.60
N GLN A 227 -14.39 -14.47 -9.49
CA GLN A 227 -14.65 -13.52 -10.57
C GLN A 227 -13.47 -13.32 -11.54
N GLY A 228 -12.36 -14.05 -11.35
CA GLY A 228 -11.19 -13.98 -12.22
C GLY A 228 -10.17 -12.89 -11.88
N TYR A 229 -10.19 -12.38 -10.65
CA TYR A 229 -9.14 -11.51 -10.12
C TYR A 229 -8.16 -12.33 -9.29
N ASP A 230 -6.87 -12.14 -9.49
CA ASP A 230 -5.86 -12.71 -8.60
C ASP A 230 -5.80 -11.91 -7.30
N VAL A 231 -5.35 -12.55 -6.23
CA VAL A 231 -5.13 -11.91 -4.93
C VAL A 231 -3.71 -12.19 -4.50
N ARG A 232 -3.01 -11.18 -4.03
CA ARG A 232 -1.69 -11.32 -3.41
C ARG A 232 -1.75 -10.68 -2.03
N ILE A 233 -1.40 -11.45 -1.00
CA ILE A 233 -1.24 -10.93 0.36
C ILE A 233 0.21 -11.14 0.79
N SER A 234 0.86 -10.04 1.15
CA SER A 234 2.28 -9.99 1.47
C SER A 234 2.52 -9.30 2.80
N GLY A 235 3.50 -9.79 3.55
CA GLY A 235 3.85 -9.26 4.86
C GLY A 235 4.32 -10.36 5.81
N GLU A 236 4.70 -9.97 7.00
CA GLU A 236 5.21 -10.89 8.02
C GLU A 236 4.08 -11.75 8.58
N ASP A 237 4.24 -13.07 8.50
CA ASP A 237 3.28 -14.07 9.02
C ASP A 237 1.85 -13.98 8.47
N VAL A 238 1.63 -13.30 7.34
CA VAL A 238 0.28 -13.04 6.79
C VAL A 238 -0.54 -14.30 6.51
N GLY A 239 0.10 -15.44 6.21
CA GLY A 239 -0.58 -16.71 5.96
C GLY A 239 -1.39 -17.22 7.17
N ARG A 240 -0.82 -17.11 8.37
CA ARG A 240 -1.52 -17.37 9.64
C ARG A 240 -2.30 -16.14 10.10
N GLY A 241 -1.73 -14.97 9.86
CA GLY A 241 -2.06 -13.70 10.50
C GLY A 241 -1.33 -13.55 11.83
N THR A 242 -0.82 -12.35 12.10
CA THR A 242 -0.11 -12.00 13.34
C THR A 242 -0.91 -12.43 14.58
N PHE A 243 -2.22 -12.17 14.59
CA PHE A 243 -3.13 -12.47 15.70
C PHE A 243 -3.72 -13.89 15.64
N SER A 244 -3.21 -14.76 14.75
CA SER A 244 -3.73 -16.11 14.50
C SER A 244 -5.23 -16.10 14.19
N GLN A 245 -5.62 -15.21 13.28
CA GLN A 245 -7.02 -14.98 12.89
C GLN A 245 -7.33 -15.47 11.47
N ARG A 246 -6.35 -15.47 10.56
CA ARG A 246 -6.61 -15.57 9.12
C ARG A 246 -6.60 -17.00 8.61
N HIS A 247 -5.50 -17.71 8.86
CA HIS A 247 -5.28 -19.10 8.42
C HIS A 247 -5.66 -19.34 6.94
N CYS A 248 -5.27 -18.44 6.03
CA CYS A 248 -5.40 -18.66 4.59
C CYS A 248 -4.33 -19.63 4.06
N MET A 249 -3.27 -19.83 4.85
CA MET A 249 -2.24 -20.85 4.71
C MET A 249 -2.34 -21.83 5.88
N LEU A 250 -2.57 -23.10 5.58
CA LEU A 250 -2.62 -24.20 6.54
C LEU A 250 -1.34 -25.04 6.43
N VAL A 251 -0.89 -25.60 7.55
CA VAL A 251 0.33 -26.42 7.61
C VAL A 251 -0.04 -27.81 8.12
N ASP A 252 0.32 -28.82 7.35
CA ASP A 252 0.16 -30.23 7.72
C ASP A 252 1.06 -30.57 8.91
N GLN A 253 0.49 -31.18 9.95
CA GLN A 253 1.21 -31.42 11.20
C GLN A 253 2.24 -32.57 11.13
N GLU A 254 2.22 -33.37 10.08
CA GLU A 254 3.14 -34.51 9.91
C GLU A 254 4.27 -34.20 8.91
N SER A 255 4.00 -33.37 7.90
CA SER A 255 4.90 -33.15 6.76
C SER A 255 5.41 -31.72 6.59
N ASP A 256 4.89 -30.77 7.38
CA ASP A 256 5.10 -29.32 7.20
C ASP A 256 4.63 -28.78 5.83
N GLU A 257 3.91 -29.59 5.03
CA GLU A 257 3.39 -29.16 3.74
C GLU A 257 2.34 -28.05 3.90
N ILE A 258 2.46 -27.04 3.04
CA ILE A 258 1.57 -25.89 3.03
C ILE A 258 0.41 -26.16 2.08
N TYR A 259 -0.81 -25.87 2.56
CA TYR A 259 -2.03 -25.92 1.75
C TYR A 259 -2.78 -24.59 1.83
N ILE A 260 -3.23 -24.07 0.68
CA ILE A 260 -3.99 -22.82 0.57
C ILE A 260 -5.41 -23.15 0.07
N PRO A 261 -6.42 -23.28 0.97
CA PRO A 261 -7.75 -23.74 0.57
C PRO A 261 -8.42 -22.90 -0.53
N LEU A 262 -8.18 -21.59 -0.54
CA LEU A 262 -8.73 -20.67 -1.54
C LEU A 262 -8.20 -20.90 -2.97
N ASN A 263 -7.14 -21.70 -3.14
CA ASN A 263 -6.64 -22.11 -4.46
C ASN A 263 -7.30 -23.38 -4.99
N HIS A 264 -8.22 -23.99 -4.23
CA HIS A 264 -8.87 -25.26 -4.55
C HIS A 264 -10.40 -25.18 -4.37
N MET A 265 -11.01 -24.03 -4.71
CA MET A 265 -12.45 -23.85 -4.52
C MET A 265 -13.26 -24.59 -5.60
N THR A 266 -12.80 -24.53 -6.85
CA THR A 266 -13.46 -25.15 -8.02
C THR A 266 -12.43 -25.77 -8.96
N GLU A 267 -12.80 -26.80 -9.73
CA GLU A 267 -11.90 -27.48 -10.67
C GLU A 267 -11.42 -26.58 -11.82
N ASN A 268 -12.24 -25.63 -12.27
CA ASN A 268 -11.94 -24.73 -13.39
C ASN A 268 -11.45 -23.35 -12.92
N GLN A 269 -10.89 -23.25 -11.70
CA GLN A 269 -10.41 -21.98 -11.15
C GLN A 269 -9.23 -21.44 -11.96
N THR A 270 -9.32 -20.18 -12.40
CA THR A 270 -8.29 -19.53 -13.23
C THR A 270 -7.46 -18.48 -12.50
N SER A 271 -7.88 -18.10 -11.29
CA SER A 271 -7.23 -17.05 -10.49
C SER A 271 -6.90 -17.56 -9.10
N PHE A 272 -5.79 -17.08 -8.56
CA PHE A 272 -5.16 -17.68 -7.38
C PHE A 272 -4.80 -16.64 -6.32
N LEU A 273 -4.81 -17.10 -5.08
CA LEU A 273 -4.26 -16.41 -3.93
C LEU A 273 -2.78 -16.76 -3.80
N GLU A 274 -1.93 -15.76 -3.95
CA GLU A 274 -0.52 -15.85 -3.57
C GLU A 274 -0.35 -15.33 -2.13
N VAL A 275 0.03 -16.23 -1.22
CA VAL A 275 0.39 -15.88 0.16
C VAL A 275 1.90 -15.74 0.24
N ALA A 276 2.37 -14.50 0.38
CA ALA A 276 3.79 -14.16 0.46
C ALA A 276 4.16 -13.78 1.89
N ASN A 277 4.46 -14.78 2.74
CA ASN A 277 5.11 -14.52 4.02
C ASN A 277 6.47 -13.89 3.76
N SER A 278 6.60 -12.60 4.06
CA SER A 278 7.78 -11.82 3.70
C SER A 278 8.94 -12.05 4.67
N THR A 279 10.14 -11.63 4.25
CA THR A 279 11.24 -11.39 5.18
C THR A 279 10.88 -10.25 6.14
N LEU A 280 11.63 -10.13 7.25
CA LEU A 280 11.52 -9.01 8.20
C LEU A 280 12.06 -7.71 7.60
N SER A 281 11.29 -7.11 6.69
CA SER A 281 11.62 -5.88 5.99
C SER A 281 10.34 -5.24 5.46
N GLU A 282 10.08 -3.99 5.82
CA GLU A 282 8.92 -3.27 5.32
C GLU A 282 9.27 -2.45 4.07
N GLU A 283 10.41 -1.74 4.06
CA GLU A 283 10.75 -0.83 2.95
C GLU A 283 10.90 -1.58 1.62
N GLY A 284 11.70 -2.64 1.60
CA GLY A 284 11.94 -3.44 0.40
C GLY A 284 10.70 -4.20 -0.06
N VAL A 285 9.93 -4.74 0.89
CA VAL A 285 8.71 -5.52 0.60
C VAL A 285 7.59 -4.60 0.12
N LEU A 286 7.30 -3.49 0.80
CA LEU A 286 6.27 -2.55 0.36
C LEU A 286 6.62 -1.94 -1.00
N GLY A 287 7.90 -1.65 -1.27
CA GLY A 287 8.37 -1.23 -2.59
C GLY A 287 8.13 -2.29 -3.67
N PHE A 288 8.33 -3.57 -3.34
CA PHE A 288 8.01 -4.69 -4.23
C PHE A 288 6.50 -4.80 -4.50
N GLU A 289 5.67 -4.74 -3.45
CA GLU A 289 4.21 -4.81 -3.58
C GLU A 289 3.64 -3.62 -4.36
N TYR A 290 4.20 -2.42 -4.18
CA TYR A 290 3.87 -1.28 -5.04
C TYR A 290 4.17 -1.60 -6.51
N GLY A 291 5.34 -2.17 -6.82
CA GLY A 291 5.70 -2.61 -8.17
C GLY A 291 4.72 -3.62 -8.77
N VAL A 292 4.25 -4.60 -7.98
CA VAL A 292 3.21 -5.55 -8.40
C VAL A 292 1.89 -4.83 -8.69
N SER A 293 1.50 -3.90 -7.81
CA SER A 293 0.21 -3.20 -7.89
C SER A 293 0.02 -2.29 -9.11
N ILE A 294 1.13 -1.81 -9.70
CA ILE A 294 1.10 -0.95 -10.90
C ILE A 294 1.24 -1.76 -12.20
N GLU A 295 1.58 -3.04 -12.11
CA GLU A 295 1.79 -3.89 -13.28
C GLU A 295 0.46 -4.37 -13.87
N SER A 296 -0.38 -4.99 -13.03
CA SER A 296 -1.66 -5.56 -13.46
C SER A 296 -2.84 -4.95 -12.72
N PRO A 297 -3.88 -4.47 -13.43
CA PRO A 297 -5.09 -3.97 -12.81
C PRO A 297 -6.02 -5.10 -12.32
N LYS A 298 -5.66 -6.37 -12.54
CA LYS A 298 -6.48 -7.55 -12.20
C LYS A 298 -6.04 -8.26 -10.91
N ILE A 299 -5.09 -7.68 -10.17
CA ILE A 299 -4.59 -8.23 -8.91
C ILE A 299 -5.06 -7.36 -7.74
N LEU A 300 -5.74 -7.95 -6.76
CA LEU A 300 -5.89 -7.33 -5.44
C LEU A 300 -4.58 -7.56 -4.68
N CYS A 301 -3.72 -6.54 -4.67
CA CYS A 301 -2.45 -6.56 -3.96
C CYS A 301 -2.64 -5.98 -2.56
N ILE A 302 -2.33 -6.78 -1.54
CA ILE A 302 -2.45 -6.44 -0.12
C ILE A 302 -1.06 -6.56 0.52
N TRP A 303 -0.64 -5.49 1.18
CA TRP A 303 0.48 -5.52 2.12
C TRP A 303 -0.06 -5.31 3.54
N GLU A 304 0.31 -6.19 4.47
CA GLU A 304 -0.06 -6.10 5.88
C GLU A 304 1.18 -5.91 6.74
N ALA A 305 1.19 -4.85 7.55
CA ALA A 305 2.18 -4.68 8.60
C ALA A 305 1.83 -5.60 9.78
N GLN A 306 2.84 -6.16 10.46
CA GLN A 306 2.62 -7.01 11.64
C GLN A 306 1.87 -6.23 12.75
N PHE A 307 2.34 -5.01 13.02
CA PHE A 307 1.60 -3.97 13.73
C PHE A 307 1.65 -2.71 12.88
N GLY A 308 0.58 -1.92 12.93
CA GLY A 308 0.48 -0.71 12.14
C GLY A 308 1.59 0.29 12.44
N ASP A 309 2.18 0.26 13.63
CA ASP A 309 3.27 1.12 14.08
C ASP A 309 4.55 1.00 13.21
N PHE A 310 4.82 -0.18 12.63
CA PHE A 310 6.05 -0.47 11.86
C PHE A 310 6.06 0.06 10.43
N PHE A 311 4.96 0.65 9.95
CA PHE A 311 4.91 1.24 8.60
C PHE A 311 5.98 2.31 8.35
N ASN A 312 6.46 2.95 9.42
CA ASN A 312 7.37 4.09 9.39
C ASN A 312 8.75 3.75 8.80
N THR A 313 9.19 2.49 8.85
CA THR A 313 10.44 2.04 8.23
C THR A 313 10.34 2.08 6.70
N ALA A 314 9.14 2.01 6.14
CA ALA A 314 8.84 2.12 4.72
C ALA A 314 8.32 3.52 4.30
N GLN A 315 8.50 4.56 5.14
CA GLN A 315 8.02 5.91 4.87
C GLN A 315 8.39 6.46 3.47
N PRO A 316 9.60 6.24 2.92
CA PRO A 316 9.93 6.70 1.58
C PRO A 316 8.99 6.15 0.50
N ILE A 317 8.51 4.92 0.66
CA ILE A 317 7.58 4.29 -0.28
C ILE A 317 6.18 4.95 -0.20
N PHE A 318 5.70 5.25 1.01
CA PHE A 318 4.46 6.00 1.20
C PHE A 318 4.55 7.42 0.63
N ASP A 319 5.62 8.16 0.94
CA ASP A 319 5.81 9.55 0.57
C ASP A 319 5.98 9.73 -0.94
N THR A 320 6.81 8.88 -1.55
CA THR A 320 7.25 9.12 -2.92
C THR A 320 6.52 8.26 -3.95
N PHE A 321 5.88 7.16 -3.56
CA PHE A 321 5.15 6.30 -4.48
C PHE A 321 3.65 6.35 -4.19
N LEU A 322 3.16 5.73 -3.10
CA LEU A 322 1.71 5.58 -2.89
C LEU A 322 0.95 6.91 -2.85
N SER A 323 1.50 7.95 -2.20
CA SER A 323 0.79 9.22 -2.04
C SER A 323 0.83 10.13 -3.28
N ALA A 324 1.78 9.93 -4.21
CA ALA A 324 2.14 10.94 -5.19
C ALA A 324 2.39 10.41 -6.61
N ALA A 325 2.50 9.09 -6.82
CA ALA A 325 2.87 8.53 -8.12
C ALA A 325 1.83 8.80 -9.21
N GLU A 326 0.55 8.83 -8.88
CA GLU A 326 -0.51 9.15 -9.85
C GLU A 326 -0.38 10.61 -10.32
N GLU A 327 -0.11 11.56 -9.42
CA GLU A 327 0.09 12.96 -9.82
C GLU A 327 1.41 13.17 -10.58
N LYS A 328 2.49 12.51 -10.14
CA LYS A 328 3.83 12.69 -10.74
C LYS A 328 4.01 11.96 -12.07
N TRP A 329 3.45 10.76 -12.18
CA TRP A 329 3.76 9.80 -13.24
C TRP A 329 2.52 9.16 -13.86
N LEU A 330 1.31 9.55 -13.44
CA LEU A 330 0.04 8.98 -13.91
C LEU A 330 -0.11 7.48 -13.58
N LEU A 331 0.69 6.94 -12.65
CA LEU A 331 0.62 5.53 -12.28
C LEU A 331 -0.49 5.31 -11.26
N GLN A 332 -1.55 4.61 -11.67
CA GLN A 332 -2.56 4.11 -10.75
C GLN A 332 -2.03 2.86 -10.01
N SER A 333 -2.41 2.73 -8.74
CA SER A 333 -2.07 1.58 -7.91
C SER A 333 -3.30 1.13 -7.14
N GLY A 334 -3.57 -0.17 -7.13
CA GLY A 334 -4.64 -0.79 -6.34
C GLY A 334 -4.17 -1.29 -4.97
N LEU A 335 -2.96 -0.93 -4.55
CA LEU A 335 -2.32 -1.48 -3.36
C LEU A 335 -3.15 -1.17 -2.10
N THR A 336 -3.55 -2.23 -1.41
CA THR A 336 -4.20 -2.16 -0.11
C THR A 336 -3.15 -2.34 0.99
N VAL A 337 -3.13 -1.43 1.94
CA VAL A 337 -2.21 -1.43 3.08
C VAL A 337 -3.03 -1.63 4.35
N ILE A 338 -2.84 -2.75 5.04
CA ILE A 338 -3.53 -3.06 6.30
C ILE A 338 -2.58 -2.77 7.46
N LEU A 339 -2.99 -1.87 8.35
CA LEU A 339 -2.19 -1.41 9.49
C LEU A 339 -2.92 -1.70 10.81
N PRO A 340 -2.61 -2.80 11.50
CA PRO A 340 -3.23 -3.11 12.79
C PRO A 340 -3.07 -1.95 13.79
N HIS A 341 -4.19 -1.41 14.26
CA HIS A 341 -4.27 -0.21 15.09
C HIS A 341 -5.14 -0.49 16.32
N GLY A 342 -4.78 0.12 17.45
CA GLY A 342 -5.65 0.17 18.62
C GLY A 342 -4.93 0.45 19.93
N TYR A 343 -5.46 1.34 20.75
CA TYR A 343 -4.95 1.63 22.09
C TYR A 343 -5.48 0.56 23.06
N ASP A 344 -4.81 -0.59 23.10
CA ASP A 344 -5.18 -1.76 23.94
C ASP A 344 -4.23 -1.96 25.15
N GLY A 345 -3.37 -0.98 25.45
CA GLY A 345 -2.42 -1.04 26.57
C GLY A 345 -1.10 -1.74 26.26
N ALA A 346 -0.80 -2.05 25.00
CA ALA A 346 0.42 -2.76 24.57
C ALA A 346 1.68 -1.88 24.44
N GLY A 347 1.60 -0.59 24.80
CA GLY A 347 2.71 0.35 24.73
C GLY A 347 2.83 1.07 23.37
N PRO A 348 3.85 1.94 23.22
CA PRO A 348 3.92 2.93 22.14
C PRO A 348 4.20 2.38 20.74
N GLU A 349 4.69 1.14 20.61
CA GLU A 349 5.04 0.49 19.33
C GLU A 349 4.05 -0.62 18.93
N HIS A 350 2.90 -0.70 19.61
CA HIS A 350 1.87 -1.70 19.35
C HIS A 350 0.46 -1.10 19.46
N SER A 351 0.33 0.20 19.25
CA SER A 351 -0.92 0.92 19.50
C SER A 351 -1.40 1.74 18.32
N SER A 352 -0.49 2.39 17.57
CA SER A 352 -0.87 3.40 16.61
C SER A 352 -0.15 3.23 15.29
N CYS A 353 -0.94 2.99 14.25
CA CYS A 353 -0.50 3.15 12.87
C CYS A 353 -0.33 4.61 12.43
N ARG A 354 -0.45 5.58 13.35
CA ARG A 354 -0.25 7.02 13.08
C ARG A 354 -1.08 7.54 11.91
N MET A 355 -2.38 7.21 11.90
CA MET A 355 -3.31 7.56 10.83
C MET A 355 -3.31 9.07 10.51
N GLU A 356 -2.99 9.92 11.48
CA GLU A 356 -2.84 11.37 11.30
C GLU A 356 -1.84 11.74 10.20
N ARG A 357 -0.79 10.93 9.99
CA ARG A 357 0.23 11.17 8.96
C ARG A 357 -0.32 10.86 7.58
N PHE A 358 -1.03 9.75 7.43
CA PHE A 358 -1.71 9.41 6.17
C PHE A 358 -2.77 10.46 5.82
N LEU A 359 -3.53 10.91 6.81
CA LEU A 359 -4.52 11.96 6.64
C LEU A 359 -3.86 13.29 6.24
N GLN A 360 -2.73 13.66 6.84
CA GLN A 360 -1.95 14.84 6.47
C GLN A 360 -1.43 14.77 5.03
N MET A 361 -0.96 13.60 4.61
CA MET A 361 -0.44 13.34 3.26
C MET A 361 -1.55 13.17 2.21
N SER A 362 -2.82 13.20 2.62
CA SER A 362 -3.95 13.16 1.70
C SER A 362 -4.13 14.52 1.02
N ASN A 363 -4.35 14.55 -0.29
CA ASN A 363 -4.68 15.79 -1.02
C ASN A 363 -6.16 16.24 -0.83
N SER A 364 -6.78 15.82 0.27
CA SER A 364 -8.15 16.18 0.67
C SER A 364 -8.24 17.67 1.03
N SER A 365 -9.32 18.34 0.60
CA SER A 365 -9.48 19.77 0.82
C SER A 365 -10.30 20.06 2.08
N GLU A 366 -9.88 21.04 2.88
CA GLU A 366 -10.69 21.51 4.02
C GLU A 366 -11.90 22.35 3.61
N THR A 367 -11.95 22.83 2.36
CA THR A 367 -12.95 23.81 1.90
C THR A 367 -13.74 23.38 0.67
N ARG A 368 -13.35 22.25 0.05
CA ARG A 368 -14.08 21.65 -1.06
C ARG A 368 -14.38 20.19 -0.73
N PRO A 369 -15.58 19.68 -1.06
CA PRO A 369 -15.86 18.25 -0.94
C PRO A 369 -14.85 17.42 -1.72
N ASP A 370 -14.40 16.32 -1.12
CA ASP A 370 -13.49 15.39 -1.76
C ASP A 370 -14.20 14.60 -2.88
N SER A 371 -13.40 13.95 -3.73
CA SER A 371 -13.86 13.07 -4.81
C SER A 371 -13.00 11.81 -4.88
N GLU A 372 -13.30 10.90 -5.81
CA GLU A 372 -12.48 9.71 -6.05
C GLU A 372 -11.06 10.05 -6.55
N ARG A 373 -10.79 11.31 -6.91
CA ARG A 373 -9.45 11.80 -7.25
C ARG A 373 -8.52 12.06 -6.07
N VAL A 374 -8.96 11.86 -4.83
CA VAL A 374 -8.00 11.83 -3.71
C VAL A 374 -6.87 10.84 -4.00
N ASN A 375 -5.66 11.12 -3.55
CA ASN A 375 -4.49 10.33 -3.86
C ASN A 375 -4.57 8.90 -3.31
N TRP A 376 -5.29 8.69 -2.21
CA TRP A 376 -5.61 7.36 -1.68
C TRP A 376 -6.89 7.38 -0.85
N ASN A 377 -7.40 6.21 -0.50
CA ASN A 377 -8.52 6.07 0.42
C ASN A 377 -8.02 5.64 1.79
N ILE A 378 -8.56 6.20 2.87
CA ILE A 378 -8.26 5.86 4.26
C ILE A 378 -9.56 5.45 4.92
N VAL A 379 -9.64 4.19 5.33
CA VAL A 379 -10.82 3.60 5.98
C VAL A 379 -10.45 2.99 7.32
N PHE A 380 -11.36 3.06 8.30
CA PHE A 380 -11.21 2.43 9.60
C PHE A 380 -12.44 1.55 9.87
N PRO A 381 -12.52 0.37 9.23
CA PRO A 381 -13.72 -0.43 9.20
C PRO A 381 -14.01 -1.00 10.60
N THR A 382 -15.28 -1.00 11.01
CA THR A 382 -15.67 -1.55 12.32
C THR A 382 -16.37 -2.91 12.26
N THR A 383 -16.82 -3.36 11.09
CA THR A 383 -17.57 -4.61 10.94
C THR A 383 -16.97 -5.54 9.89
N ALA A 384 -17.28 -6.84 9.98
CA ALA A 384 -16.85 -7.83 8.99
C ALA A 384 -17.37 -7.53 7.57
N ALA A 385 -18.59 -7.00 7.43
CA ALA A 385 -19.13 -6.59 6.13
C ALA A 385 -18.37 -5.38 5.54
N GLN A 386 -17.93 -4.45 6.38
CA GLN A 386 -17.21 -3.26 5.90
C GLN A 386 -15.86 -3.60 5.30
N ILE A 387 -15.08 -4.51 5.91
CA ILE A 387 -13.83 -4.99 5.30
C ILE A 387 -14.10 -5.80 4.03
N PHE A 388 -15.15 -6.61 4.00
CA PHE A 388 -15.56 -7.34 2.79
C PHE A 388 -15.79 -6.39 1.61
N HIS A 389 -16.58 -5.34 1.83
CA HIS A 389 -16.86 -4.36 0.79
C HIS A 389 -15.65 -3.51 0.44
N ALA A 390 -14.83 -3.10 1.41
CA ALA A 390 -13.64 -2.29 1.17
C ALA A 390 -12.65 -3.01 0.23
N LEU A 391 -12.40 -4.31 0.47
CA LEU A 391 -11.50 -5.12 -0.37
C LEU A 391 -12.08 -5.34 -1.77
N ARG A 392 -13.37 -5.68 -1.89
CA ARG A 392 -14.00 -5.87 -3.21
C ARG A 392 -14.04 -4.58 -4.01
N ARG A 393 -14.29 -3.44 -3.35
CA ARG A 393 -14.33 -2.12 -3.98
C ARG A 393 -13.03 -1.78 -4.73
N GLN A 394 -11.87 -2.25 -4.25
CA GLN A 394 -10.59 -2.05 -4.95
C GLN A 394 -10.57 -2.63 -6.37
N MET A 395 -11.28 -3.74 -6.59
CA MET A 395 -11.25 -4.47 -7.86
C MET A 395 -12.45 -4.17 -8.76
N ILE A 396 -13.62 -3.96 -8.15
CA ILE A 396 -14.88 -3.72 -8.87
C ILE A 396 -14.91 -2.31 -9.52
N ARG A 397 -14.22 -1.33 -8.94
CA ARG A 397 -14.03 -0.02 -9.56
C ARG A 397 -13.31 -0.15 -10.91
N ASN A 398 -13.59 0.77 -11.84
CA ASN A 398 -12.93 0.86 -13.14
C ASN A 398 -11.70 1.78 -13.14
N TYR A 399 -11.11 2.00 -11.96
CA TYR A 399 -9.85 2.70 -11.72
C TYR A 399 -9.20 2.09 -10.48
N ARG A 400 -7.92 2.39 -10.22
CA ARG A 400 -7.20 1.90 -9.05
C ARG A 400 -6.68 3.06 -8.20
N LYS A 401 -6.95 2.99 -6.90
CA LYS A 401 -6.45 3.92 -5.87
C LYS A 401 -5.88 3.13 -4.71
N PRO A 402 -4.78 3.56 -4.08
CA PRO A 402 -4.29 2.93 -2.88
C PRO A 402 -5.35 2.99 -1.77
N LEU A 403 -5.41 1.96 -0.94
CA LEU A 403 -6.35 1.85 0.17
C LEU A 403 -5.58 1.61 1.47
N ILE A 404 -5.57 2.59 2.36
CA ILE A 404 -5.06 2.46 3.72
C ILE A 404 -6.21 1.99 4.61
N VAL A 405 -6.12 0.76 5.10
CA VAL A 405 -7.04 0.17 6.06
C VAL A 405 -6.41 0.27 7.44
N ILE A 406 -7.03 1.06 8.31
CA ILE A 406 -6.74 1.05 9.74
C ILE A 406 -7.31 -0.26 10.29
N GLY A 407 -6.46 -1.27 10.40
CA GLY A 407 -6.82 -2.66 10.65
C GLY A 407 -7.09 -2.92 12.14
N PRO A 408 -7.94 -3.91 12.47
CA PRO A 408 -8.27 -4.19 13.86
C PRO A 408 -7.26 -5.11 14.56
N LYS A 409 -7.22 -5.00 15.89
CA LYS A 409 -6.60 -5.99 16.77
C LYS A 409 -7.65 -6.68 17.65
N SER A 410 -8.22 -5.96 18.60
CA SER A 410 -9.19 -6.49 19.56
C SER A 410 -10.53 -6.89 18.94
N ILE A 411 -11.02 -6.14 17.95
CA ILE A 411 -12.34 -6.44 17.33
C ILE A 411 -12.32 -7.65 16.39
N LEU A 412 -11.15 -8.25 16.11
CA LEU A 412 -11.04 -9.49 15.33
C LEU A 412 -11.90 -10.63 15.92
N ARG A 413 -12.11 -10.64 17.24
CA ARG A 413 -12.86 -11.67 17.96
C ARG A 413 -14.05 -11.12 18.75
N LEU A 414 -14.34 -9.83 18.62
CA LEU A 414 -15.43 -9.19 19.37
C LEU A 414 -16.78 -9.51 18.70
N PRO A 415 -17.72 -10.22 19.37
CA PRO A 415 -18.99 -10.59 18.74
C PRO A 415 -19.84 -9.41 18.26
N ALA A 416 -19.73 -8.25 18.91
CA ALA A 416 -20.41 -7.04 18.48
C ALA A 416 -19.91 -6.48 17.13
N ALA A 417 -18.73 -6.91 16.67
CA ALA A 417 -18.17 -6.55 15.37
C ALA A 417 -18.50 -7.54 14.24
N PHE A 418 -19.26 -8.59 14.56
CA PHE A 418 -19.65 -9.57 13.56
C PHE A 418 -20.79 -9.03 12.69
N SER A 419 -20.89 -9.56 11.46
CA SER A 419 -21.93 -9.19 10.49
C SER A 419 -22.77 -10.38 10.07
N PRO A 420 -24.05 -10.19 9.72
CA PRO A 420 -24.81 -11.18 8.96
C PRO A 420 -24.31 -11.26 7.50
N LEU A 421 -24.56 -12.38 6.83
CA LEU A 421 -24.32 -12.51 5.39
C LEU A 421 -25.19 -11.56 4.55
N GLU A 422 -26.35 -11.17 5.07
CA GLU A 422 -27.27 -10.25 4.40
C GLU A 422 -26.64 -8.86 4.17
N ASP A 423 -25.66 -8.48 4.98
CA ASP A 423 -24.91 -7.23 4.78
C ASP A 423 -23.96 -7.32 3.59
N MET A 424 -23.71 -8.51 3.02
CA MET A 424 -22.79 -8.77 1.90
C MET A 424 -23.50 -9.18 0.60
N LYS A 425 -24.83 -9.14 0.56
CA LYS A 425 -25.63 -9.59 -0.60
C LYS A 425 -25.65 -8.57 -1.74
N PRO A 426 -26.11 -8.93 -2.96
CA PRO A 426 -26.22 -7.98 -4.07
C PRO A 426 -27.03 -6.73 -3.69
N GLY A 427 -26.54 -5.55 -4.09
CA GLY A 427 -27.11 -4.26 -3.71
C GLY A 427 -26.53 -3.65 -2.43
N THR A 428 -25.67 -4.37 -1.69
CA THR A 428 -24.92 -3.81 -0.56
C THR A 428 -23.53 -3.31 -0.97
N TYR A 429 -23.00 -2.39 -0.18
CA TYR A 429 -21.76 -1.69 -0.48
C TYR A 429 -21.14 -1.10 0.78
N PHE A 430 -19.87 -0.70 0.67
CA PHE A 430 -19.15 -0.05 1.76
C PHE A 430 -19.85 1.25 2.17
N LEU A 431 -20.20 1.38 3.45
CA LEU A 431 -20.85 2.56 4.02
C LEU A 431 -19.77 3.52 4.57
N PRO A 432 -19.60 4.74 4.02
CA PRO A 432 -18.61 5.69 4.53
C PRO A 432 -18.92 6.20 5.94
N VAL A 433 -20.21 6.25 6.29
CA VAL A 433 -20.71 6.65 7.62
C VAL A 433 -21.78 5.66 8.03
N ILE A 434 -21.70 5.15 9.26
CA ILE A 434 -22.73 4.32 9.86
C ILE A 434 -23.39 5.08 11.00
N GLY A 435 -24.67 5.41 10.83
CA GLY A 435 -25.47 6.09 11.85
C GLY A 435 -25.93 5.18 12.98
N ASP A 436 -26.64 5.79 13.94
CA ASP A 436 -27.18 5.08 15.09
C ASP A 436 -28.64 4.64 14.87
N SER A 437 -28.92 3.36 15.08
CA SER A 437 -30.25 2.75 15.00
C SER A 437 -30.88 2.44 16.35
N GLU A 438 -30.17 2.64 17.46
CA GLU A 438 -30.63 2.28 18.82
C GLU A 438 -31.27 3.43 19.58
N VAL A 439 -31.19 4.65 19.03
CA VAL A 439 -31.79 5.87 19.60
C VAL A 439 -32.87 6.43 18.68
N LYS A 440 -33.90 7.01 19.28
CA LYS A 440 -34.96 7.68 18.53
C LYS A 440 -34.52 9.07 18.08
N PRO A 441 -34.60 9.41 16.78
CA PRO A 441 -34.08 10.67 16.26
C PRO A 441 -34.59 11.94 16.97
N GLU A 442 -35.84 11.93 17.42
CA GLU A 442 -36.52 13.03 18.10
C GLU A 442 -36.09 13.25 19.57
N GLU A 443 -35.47 12.24 20.19
CA GLU A 443 -34.95 12.27 21.56
C GLU A 443 -33.50 12.76 21.59
N VAL A 444 -32.76 12.61 20.48
CA VAL A 444 -31.34 12.98 20.40
C VAL A 444 -31.11 14.47 20.61
N ARG A 445 -30.15 14.81 21.47
CA ARG A 445 -29.64 16.15 21.79
C ARG A 445 -28.13 16.28 21.56
N LYS A 446 -27.40 15.15 21.62
CA LYS A 446 -25.95 15.05 21.44
C LYS A 446 -25.62 14.02 20.36
N ILE A 447 -24.68 14.35 19.47
CA ILE A 447 -24.10 13.40 18.51
C ILE A 447 -22.62 13.25 18.83
N VAL A 448 -22.18 12.01 19.04
CA VAL A 448 -20.78 11.64 19.18
C VAL A 448 -20.34 10.99 17.88
N PHE A 449 -19.53 11.70 17.11
CA PHE A 449 -18.80 11.17 15.97
C PHE A 449 -17.51 10.51 16.46
N LEU A 450 -17.14 9.41 15.81
CA LEU A 450 -15.94 8.64 16.11
C LEU A 450 -15.55 7.77 14.91
N SER A 451 -14.41 7.09 14.99
CA SER A 451 -13.97 6.14 13.98
C SER A 451 -13.35 4.91 14.64
N GLY A 452 -13.50 3.75 14.02
CA GLY A 452 -12.85 2.51 14.46
C GLY A 452 -13.37 1.89 15.75
N LYS A 453 -12.53 1.07 16.39
CA LYS A 453 -12.89 0.17 17.49
C LYS A 453 -13.49 0.87 18.71
N HIS A 454 -13.15 2.15 18.90
CA HIS A 454 -13.62 2.97 20.01
C HIS A 454 -15.16 2.99 20.12
N TYR A 455 -15.86 2.77 18.99
CA TYR A 455 -17.30 2.58 18.94
C TYR A 455 -17.83 1.60 20.00
N TYR A 456 -17.21 0.42 20.09
CA TYR A 456 -17.72 -0.67 20.91
C TYR A 456 -17.62 -0.37 22.39
N PHE A 457 -16.56 0.33 22.78
CA PHE A 457 -16.40 0.81 24.14
C PHE A 457 -17.50 1.82 24.49
N LEU A 458 -17.70 2.85 23.65
CA LEU A 458 -18.72 3.88 23.89
C LEU A 458 -20.15 3.35 23.87
N LYS A 459 -20.43 2.40 22.98
CA LYS A 459 -21.71 1.72 22.92
C LYS A 459 -22.01 1.03 24.25
N THR A 460 -21.06 0.26 24.76
CA THR A 460 -21.18 -0.47 26.03
C THR A 460 -21.41 0.49 27.20
N GLU A 461 -20.65 1.59 27.29
CA GLU A 461 -20.82 2.58 28.35
C GLU A 461 -22.16 3.33 28.27
N ARG A 462 -22.60 3.70 27.06
CA ARG A 462 -23.92 4.31 26.84
C ARG A 462 -25.05 3.41 27.32
N GLU A 463 -24.97 2.11 27.01
CA GLU A 463 -25.95 1.11 27.42
C GLU A 463 -25.99 0.97 28.95
N LYS A 464 -24.82 0.87 29.60
CA LYS A 464 -24.70 0.78 31.07
C LYS A 464 -25.32 2.00 31.77
N LEU A 465 -25.12 3.19 31.23
CA LEU A 465 -25.65 4.44 31.78
C LEU A 465 -27.11 4.71 31.38
N GLY A 466 -27.71 3.88 30.51
CA GLY A 466 -29.10 4.02 30.10
C GLY A 466 -29.38 5.27 29.25
N ILE A 467 -28.38 5.82 28.58
CA ILE A 467 -28.47 7.10 27.86
C ILE A 467 -29.17 6.92 26.51
N LYS A 468 -30.22 7.72 26.27
CA LYS A 468 -31.08 7.65 25.07
C LYS A 468 -31.05 8.89 24.18
N ASP A 469 -30.54 10.00 24.69
CA ASP A 469 -30.48 11.29 23.99
C ASP A 469 -29.16 11.53 23.23
N THR A 470 -28.29 10.51 23.17
CA THR A 470 -26.96 10.60 22.56
C THR A 470 -26.80 9.55 21.46
N ALA A 471 -26.59 10.00 20.22
CA ALA A 471 -26.32 9.15 19.06
C ALA A 471 -24.81 8.92 18.87
N LEU A 472 -24.40 7.68 18.59
CA LEU A 472 -23.04 7.30 18.22
C LEU A 472 -22.95 7.09 16.70
N VAL A 473 -22.12 7.88 16.03
CA VAL A 473 -22.00 7.86 14.56
C VAL A 473 -20.56 7.52 14.18
N ARG A 474 -20.40 6.44 13.41
CA ARG A 474 -19.10 5.97 12.95
C ARG A 474 -18.74 6.57 11.59
N LEU A 475 -17.58 7.18 11.49
CA LEU A 475 -16.93 7.49 10.21
C LEU A 475 -16.02 6.32 9.86
N GLU A 476 -16.46 5.51 8.91
CA GLU A 476 -15.71 4.36 8.40
C GLU A 476 -14.75 4.79 7.29
N SER A 477 -15.10 5.84 6.54
CA SER A 477 -14.21 6.54 5.60
C SER A 477 -13.73 7.84 6.25
N LEU A 478 -12.41 8.00 6.34
CA LEU A 478 -11.80 9.26 6.76
C LEU A 478 -11.37 10.08 5.54
N CYS A 479 -10.82 9.44 4.51
CA CYS A 479 -10.48 10.05 3.23
C CYS A 479 -10.92 9.12 2.09
N PRO A 480 -11.71 9.56 1.09
CA PRO A 480 -12.36 10.87 0.97
C PRO A 480 -13.24 11.19 2.17
N PHE A 481 -13.29 12.46 2.57
CA PHE A 481 -14.12 12.90 3.68
C PHE A 481 -15.62 12.84 3.30
N PRO A 482 -16.47 12.10 4.04
CA PRO A 482 -17.84 11.80 3.62
C PRO A 482 -18.83 12.93 3.94
N THR A 483 -18.63 14.09 3.32
CA THR A 483 -19.42 15.31 3.58
C THR A 483 -20.91 15.09 3.37
N ARG A 484 -21.31 14.34 2.35
CA ARG A 484 -22.72 14.12 2.01
C ARG A 484 -23.40 13.31 3.12
N GLU A 485 -22.81 12.18 3.48
CA GLU A 485 -23.34 11.23 4.47
C GLU A 485 -23.40 11.86 5.87
N ILE A 486 -22.38 12.65 6.24
CA ILE A 486 -22.40 13.41 7.50
C ILE A 486 -23.57 14.40 7.51
N ASN A 487 -23.81 15.14 6.42
CA ASN A 487 -24.93 16.07 6.35
C ASN A 487 -26.29 15.36 6.39
N GLU A 488 -26.41 14.15 5.84
CA GLU A 488 -27.61 13.32 5.97
C GLU A 488 -27.85 12.90 7.43
N VAL A 489 -26.80 12.53 8.16
CA VAL A 489 -26.86 12.25 9.60
C VAL A 489 -27.29 13.48 10.40
N LEU A 490 -26.71 14.66 10.13
CA LEU A 490 -27.06 15.89 10.82
C LEU A 490 -28.54 16.26 10.63
N LYS A 491 -29.07 16.08 9.41
CA LYS A 491 -30.50 16.29 9.10
C LYS A 491 -31.42 15.32 9.86
N LYS A 492 -30.96 14.10 10.14
CA LYS A 492 -31.71 13.09 10.88
C LYS A 492 -31.99 13.52 12.33
N TYR A 493 -31.11 14.32 12.95
CA TYR A 493 -31.19 14.70 14.36
C TYR A 493 -31.36 16.22 14.56
N PRO A 494 -32.51 16.82 14.21
CA PRO A 494 -32.69 18.28 14.16
C PRO A 494 -32.65 18.98 15.54
N LYS A 495 -32.79 18.22 16.63
CA LYS A 495 -32.71 18.74 18.02
C LYS A 495 -31.31 18.63 18.61
N ALA A 496 -30.34 18.05 17.90
CA ALA A 496 -28.97 17.96 18.36
C ALA A 496 -28.31 19.34 18.35
N LYS A 497 -27.71 19.72 19.48
CA LYS A 497 -26.97 20.99 19.64
C LYS A 497 -25.51 20.79 20.03
N THR A 498 -25.15 19.56 20.42
CA THR A 498 -23.85 19.20 20.94
C THR A 498 -23.24 18.16 20.01
N PHE A 499 -22.10 18.49 19.40
CA PHE A 499 -21.39 17.61 18.48
C PHE A 499 -19.99 17.35 19.04
N ILE A 500 -19.69 16.08 19.30
CA ILE A 500 -18.44 15.64 19.92
C ILE A 500 -17.71 14.75 18.92
N TRP A 501 -16.39 14.93 18.81
CA TRP A 501 -15.49 13.92 18.28
C TRP A 501 -14.85 13.17 19.43
N SER A 502 -15.10 11.88 19.53
CA SER A 502 -14.48 11.02 20.52
C SER A 502 -13.50 10.06 19.85
N GLN A 503 -12.29 9.99 20.39
CA GLN A 503 -11.23 9.12 19.88
C GLN A 503 -10.38 8.59 21.04
N GLU A 504 -9.72 7.45 20.81
CA GLU A 504 -8.80 6.84 21.80
C GLU A 504 -7.37 7.40 21.67
N GLU A 505 -7.03 7.91 20.49
CA GLU A 505 -5.74 8.48 20.17
C GLU A 505 -5.56 9.85 20.84
N HIS A 506 -4.31 10.21 21.13
CA HIS A 506 -3.97 11.52 21.70
C HIS A 506 -4.40 12.68 20.77
N ARG A 507 -4.52 13.89 21.32
CA ARG A 507 -5.01 15.09 20.59
C ARG A 507 -4.32 15.37 19.26
N ASN A 508 -3.02 15.11 19.22
CA ASN A 508 -2.13 15.35 18.08
C ASN A 508 -2.02 14.13 17.15
N MET A 509 -2.74 13.06 17.44
CA MET A 509 -2.81 11.80 16.69
C MET A 509 -4.26 11.51 16.30
N GLY A 510 -4.47 10.40 15.59
CA GLY A 510 -5.81 10.00 15.16
C GLY A 510 -6.36 10.98 14.12
N ALA A 511 -7.68 11.02 13.98
CA ALA A 511 -8.29 11.81 12.92
C ALA A 511 -8.65 13.25 13.33
N TRP A 512 -8.57 13.63 14.61
CA TRP A 512 -9.06 14.93 15.13
C TRP A 512 -8.61 16.13 14.30
N SER A 513 -7.30 16.29 14.07
CA SER A 513 -6.74 17.44 13.35
C SER A 513 -7.20 17.50 11.89
N PHE A 514 -7.55 16.36 11.30
CA PHE A 514 -8.07 16.26 9.94
C PHE A 514 -9.58 16.53 9.88
N VAL A 515 -10.38 15.93 10.77
CA VAL A 515 -11.84 16.03 10.72
C VAL A 515 -12.37 17.36 11.23
N ALA A 516 -11.77 17.94 12.28
CA ALA A 516 -12.26 19.16 12.90
C ALA A 516 -12.44 20.34 11.92
N PRO A 517 -11.44 20.71 11.08
CA PRO A 517 -11.62 21.77 10.10
C PRO A 517 -12.64 21.40 9.01
N ARG A 518 -12.68 20.14 8.56
CA ARG A 518 -13.63 19.68 7.52
C ARG A 518 -15.07 19.70 8.00
N PHE A 519 -15.35 19.28 9.23
CA PHE A 519 -16.68 19.43 9.84
C PHE A 519 -17.11 20.89 9.93
N ARG A 520 -16.21 21.78 10.36
CA ARG A 520 -16.50 23.22 10.45
C ARG A 520 -16.83 23.82 9.09
N ASN A 521 -15.99 23.55 8.10
CA ASN A 521 -16.05 24.24 6.81
C ASN A 521 -17.04 23.60 5.83
N LEU A 522 -17.14 22.27 5.80
CA LEU A 522 -17.95 21.53 4.83
C LEU A 522 -19.35 21.14 5.37
N CYS A 523 -19.49 21.03 6.68
CA CYS A 523 -20.76 20.64 7.33
C CYS A 523 -21.33 21.75 8.22
N GLY A 524 -20.67 22.92 8.31
CA GLY A 524 -21.09 24.02 9.19
C GLY A 524 -21.17 23.65 10.66
N THR A 525 -20.43 22.62 11.10
CA THR A 525 -20.59 21.99 12.42
C THR A 525 -19.30 22.14 13.22
N GLN A 526 -19.38 22.83 14.36
CA GLN A 526 -18.25 22.96 15.28
C GLN A 526 -18.22 21.74 16.22
N LEU A 527 -17.17 20.93 16.08
CA LEU A 527 -16.92 19.80 16.99
C LEU A 527 -16.24 20.27 18.27
N MET A 528 -16.61 19.63 19.39
CA MET A 528 -15.80 19.56 20.60
C MET A 528 -14.99 18.27 20.56
N ILE A 529 -13.76 18.30 21.08
CA ILE A 529 -12.98 17.07 21.25
C ILE A 529 -13.19 16.53 22.65
N ASP A 530 -13.40 15.22 22.74
CA ASP A 530 -13.23 14.48 23.98
C ASP A 530 -12.15 13.41 23.77
N MET A 531 -11.23 13.32 24.73
CA MET A 531 -10.08 12.44 24.66
C MET A 531 -10.08 11.46 25.83
N PHE A 532 -9.60 10.25 25.54
CA PHE A 532 -9.24 9.31 26.59
C PHE A 532 -7.99 9.80 27.31
N GLU A 533 -8.09 9.99 28.63
CA GLU A 533 -6.93 10.02 29.52
C GLU A 533 -6.90 8.71 30.31
N ILE A 534 -5.83 7.93 30.15
CA ILE A 534 -5.57 6.79 31.04
C ILE A 534 -5.08 7.35 32.37
N ILE A 535 -5.94 7.35 33.39
CA ILE A 535 -5.57 7.75 34.75
C ILE A 535 -5.61 6.50 35.64
N ASN A 536 -4.45 6.07 36.15
CA ASN A 536 -4.31 4.99 37.15
C ASN A 536 -4.93 3.62 36.77
N ASN A 537 -4.79 3.16 35.52
CA ASN A 537 -5.36 1.89 35.02
C ASN A 537 -6.90 1.79 35.07
N ASP A 538 -7.60 2.85 35.45
CA ASP A 538 -9.06 2.94 35.41
C ASP A 538 -9.49 3.86 34.25
N TYR A 539 -10.51 3.42 33.52
CA TYR A 539 -11.04 4.12 32.34
C TYR A 539 -12.12 5.10 32.80
N GLU A 540 -11.81 6.39 32.89
CA GLU A 540 -12.85 7.42 33.09
C GLU A 540 -13.25 8.06 31.75
N VAL A 541 -14.55 8.03 31.48
CA VAL A 541 -15.17 8.56 30.27
C VAL A 541 -16.02 9.76 30.66
N LYS A 542 -15.58 10.97 30.31
CA LYS A 542 -16.35 12.21 30.59
C LYS A 542 -17.39 12.55 29.52
N ILE A 543 -17.68 11.62 28.60
CA ILE A 543 -18.58 11.82 27.45
C ILE A 543 -20.05 11.91 27.86
N PHE A 544 -20.41 11.20 28.93
CA PHE A 544 -21.78 10.92 29.32
C PHE A 544 -22.30 11.84 30.42
#